data_AF-A0A7T1MDX0-F1
#
_entry.id   AF-A0A7T1MDX0-F1
#
_cell.length_a   1.000
_cell.length_b   1.000
_cell.length_c   1.000
_cell.angle_alpha   90.00
_cell.angle_beta   90.00
_cell.angle_gamma   90.00
#
_symmetry.space_group_name_H-M   'P 1'
#
loop_
_entity.id
_entity.type
_entity.pdbx_description
1 polymer ?
#
loop_
_entity_poly.entity_id
_entity_poly.type
_entity_poly.pdbx_seq_one_letter_code
_entity_poly.pdbx_strand_id
1 'polypeptide(L)'
;MALAAIALPALSATARTDLLWWLAFLIQLAALPGTLLPLLPGLVLLPLGALLWPLAVGWSVGWPPLALAVVLLLLGWGAEALGLVLGPARLQATRWAYLGAGIGLLVGLLGLLPALPFGGPLLGALVGPLLGASVGELVSAPASLAPTPLLRLRRCLLVGLAVVSGMLVSRVAQALLAVVGVVGFVLLTTLWGPSGAG
;
A
#
# COMPACT_ATOMS: atom_id res chain seq x y z
N MET A 1 23.66 22.68 23.59
CA MET A 1 22.97 21.80 22.61
C MET A 1 23.19 20.34 23.01
N ALA A 2 22.70 19.98 24.21
CA ALA A 2 23.00 18.74 24.90
C ALA A 2 21.78 17.81 24.87
N LEU A 3 21.62 17.08 23.77
CA LEU A 3 20.60 16.02 23.64
C LEU A 3 21.09 14.90 22.70
N ALA A 4 22.40 14.62 22.73
CA ALA A 4 23.07 13.61 21.91
C ALA A 4 23.60 12.42 22.72
N ALA A 5 23.10 12.20 23.94
CA ALA A 5 23.56 11.15 24.83
C ALA A 5 22.39 10.30 25.34
N ILE A 6 21.63 9.70 24.42
CA ILE A 6 20.98 8.42 24.73
C ILE A 6 22.10 7.39 24.61
N ALA A 7 22.67 7.05 25.77
CA ALA A 7 23.70 6.03 25.91
C ALA A 7 23.11 4.66 25.57
N LEU A 8 23.13 4.31 24.29
CA LEU A 8 23.23 2.91 23.89
C LEU A 8 24.62 2.47 24.38
N PRO A 9 24.74 1.39 25.18
CA PRO A 9 26.04 0.85 25.58
C PRO A 9 26.89 0.67 24.32
N ALA A 10 28.22 0.80 24.46
CA ALA A 10 29.16 0.68 23.36
C ALA A 10 29.10 -0.72 22.72
N LEU A 11 28.09 -0.94 21.88
CA LEU A 11 27.97 -2.09 21.01
C LEU A 11 29.20 -2.05 20.11
N SER A 12 29.85 -3.20 19.94
CA SER A 12 30.88 -3.35 18.92
C SER A 12 30.33 -2.89 17.57
N ALA A 13 31.18 -2.35 16.70
CA ALA A 13 30.75 -1.82 15.41
C ALA A 13 29.91 -2.87 14.63
N THR A 14 30.30 -4.14 14.72
CA THR A 14 29.58 -5.28 14.15
C THR A 14 28.17 -5.43 14.74
N ALA A 15 28.05 -5.46 16.08
CA ALA A 15 26.75 -5.61 16.74
C ALA A 15 25.78 -4.45 16.43
N ARG A 16 26.31 -3.24 16.24
CA ARG A 16 25.51 -2.08 15.79
C ARG A 16 24.98 -2.28 14.37
N THR A 17 25.85 -2.69 13.44
CA THR A 17 25.47 -2.93 12.04
C THR A 17 24.44 -4.06 11.94
N ASP A 18 24.63 -5.15 12.68
CA ASP A 18 23.69 -6.28 12.73
C ASP A 18 22.32 -5.83 13.24
N LEU A 19 22.28 -5.02 14.32
CA LEU A 19 21.03 -4.49 14.86
C LEU A 19 20.31 -3.60 13.85
N LEU A 20 21.03 -2.70 13.18
CA LEU A 20 20.45 -1.81 12.15
C LEU A 20 19.92 -2.61 10.96
N TRP A 21 20.62 -3.66 10.55
CA TRP A 21 20.16 -4.55 9.48
C TRP A 21 18.87 -5.28 9.87
N TRP A 22 18.81 -5.87 11.06
CA TRP A 22 17.59 -6.54 11.55
C TRP A 22 16.42 -5.57 11.70
N LEU A 23 16.66 -4.37 12.22
CA LEU A 23 15.64 -3.34 12.34
C LEU A 23 15.11 -2.92 10.96
N ALA A 24 16.01 -2.66 10.01
CA ALA A 24 15.67 -2.34 8.62
C ALA A 24 14.84 -3.46 7.97
N PHE A 25 15.25 -4.71 8.18
CA PHE A 25 14.56 -5.88 7.66
C PHE A 25 13.16 -6.04 8.26
N LEU A 26 13.01 -5.92 9.58
CA LEU A 26 11.72 -6.04 10.26
C LEU A 26 10.73 -4.94 9.85
N ILE A 27 11.21 -3.69 9.70
CA ILE A 27 10.38 -2.59 9.20
C ILE A 27 9.88 -2.89 7.78
N GLN A 28 10.74 -3.41 6.91
CA GLN A 28 10.33 -3.76 5.55
C GLN A 28 9.42 -4.99 5.51
N LEU A 29 9.65 -5.97 6.39
CA LEU A 29 8.79 -7.14 6.51
C LEU A 29 7.37 -6.74 6.93
N ALA A 30 7.23 -5.73 7.79
CA ALA A 30 5.94 -5.16 8.17
C ALA A 30 5.20 -4.48 7.00
N ALA A 31 5.88 -4.17 5.88
CA ALA A 31 5.22 -3.68 4.66
C ALA A 31 4.27 -4.73 4.06
N LEU A 32 4.58 -6.03 4.19
CA LEU A 32 3.76 -7.12 3.64
C LEU A 32 2.33 -7.11 4.21
N PRO A 33 2.10 -7.21 5.53
CA PRO A 33 0.76 -7.07 6.08
C PRO A 33 0.21 -5.65 5.83
N GLY A 34 1.07 -4.64 5.75
CA GLY A 34 0.69 -3.27 5.37
C GLY A 34 0.05 -3.12 3.99
N THR A 35 0.41 -3.96 3.03
CA THR A 35 -0.21 -3.93 1.69
C THR A 35 -1.58 -4.63 1.65
N LEU A 36 -1.86 -5.50 2.62
CA LEU A 36 -3.10 -6.28 2.70
C LEU A 36 -4.12 -5.67 3.65
N LEU A 37 -3.65 -5.06 4.75
CA LEU A 37 -4.48 -4.50 5.80
C LEU A 37 -4.72 -3.01 5.55
N PRO A 38 -5.98 -2.53 5.48
CA PRO A 38 -6.29 -1.15 5.11
C PRO A 38 -5.71 -0.07 6.04
N LEU A 39 -5.45 -0.41 7.32
CA LEU A 39 -4.96 0.54 8.32
C LEU A 39 -3.43 0.60 8.41
N LEU A 40 -2.72 -0.41 7.93
CA LEU A 40 -1.28 -0.50 8.12
C LEU A 40 -0.55 0.21 6.97
N PRO A 41 0.56 0.91 7.26
CA PRO A 41 1.37 1.49 6.20
C PRO A 41 2.01 0.36 5.37
N GLY A 42 1.70 0.32 4.07
CA GLY A 42 2.25 -0.66 3.13
C GLY A 42 3.64 -0.28 2.62
N LEU A 43 3.74 0.07 1.34
CA LEU A 43 5.01 0.31 0.65
C LEU A 43 5.86 1.45 1.22
N VAL A 44 5.26 2.39 1.97
CA VAL A 44 6.00 3.48 2.64
C VAL A 44 7.01 2.94 3.66
N LEU A 45 6.77 1.75 4.22
CA LEU A 45 7.72 1.11 5.13
C LEU A 45 8.99 0.65 4.42
N LEU A 46 8.96 0.41 3.10
CA LEU A 46 10.15 0.00 2.35
C LEU A 46 11.29 1.03 2.47
N PRO A 47 11.12 2.29 2.03
CA PRO A 47 12.19 3.28 2.13
C PRO A 47 12.50 3.66 3.59
N LEU A 48 11.52 3.61 4.49
CA LEU A 48 11.76 3.87 5.92
C LEU A 48 12.73 2.85 6.53
N GLY A 49 12.55 1.57 6.25
CA GLY A 49 13.48 0.54 6.69
C GLY A 49 14.82 0.65 5.96
N ALA A 50 14.80 0.83 4.64
CA ALA A 50 16.02 0.92 3.84
C ALA A 50 16.90 2.13 4.20
N LEU A 51 16.34 3.22 4.73
CA LEU A 51 17.08 4.41 5.17
C LEU A 51 18.06 4.10 6.31
N LEU A 52 17.80 3.06 7.11
CA LEU A 52 18.69 2.66 8.20
C LEU A 52 20.01 2.07 7.69
N TRP A 53 20.04 1.55 6.45
CA TRP A 53 21.23 0.89 5.91
C TRP A 53 22.37 1.85 5.57
N PRO A 54 22.17 2.97 4.85
CA PRO A 54 23.18 4.02 4.71
C PRO A 54 23.74 4.54 6.04
N LEU A 55 22.95 4.51 7.12
CA LEU A 55 23.41 4.90 8.46
C LEU A 55 24.36 3.86 9.08
N ALA A 56 24.25 2.60 8.67
CA ALA A 56 25.08 1.50 9.15
C ALA A 56 26.41 1.38 8.38
N VAL A 57 26.36 1.48 7.05
CA VAL A 57 27.53 1.20 6.18
C VAL A 57 28.05 2.42 5.42
N GLY A 58 27.40 3.58 5.58
CA GLY A 58 27.74 4.81 4.85
C GLY A 58 27.03 4.92 3.49
N TRP A 59 26.95 6.15 2.97
CA TRP A 59 26.21 6.45 1.75
C TRP A 59 26.79 5.79 0.49
N SER A 60 28.12 5.67 0.39
CA SER A 60 28.81 5.10 -0.78
C SER A 60 28.38 3.68 -1.11
N VAL A 61 28.04 2.89 -0.07
CA VAL A 61 27.63 1.49 -0.19
C VAL A 61 26.12 1.32 0.06
N GLY A 62 25.53 2.13 0.95
CA GLY A 62 24.18 1.90 1.44
C GLY A 62 23.04 2.46 0.56
N TRP A 63 23.33 3.29 -0.44
CA TRP A 63 22.30 3.94 -1.27
C TRP A 63 21.48 3.00 -2.18
N PRO A 64 21.98 1.87 -2.73
CA PRO A 64 21.21 1.08 -3.70
C PRO A 64 19.90 0.48 -3.15
N PRO A 65 19.87 -0.15 -1.95
CA PRO A 65 18.62 -0.62 -1.35
C PRO A 65 17.60 0.50 -1.13
N LEU A 66 18.07 1.69 -0.73
CA LEU A 66 17.21 2.86 -0.54
C LEU A 66 16.61 3.34 -1.88
N ALA A 67 17.43 3.42 -2.93
CA ALA A 67 16.97 3.80 -4.26
C ALA A 67 15.93 2.81 -4.80
N LEU A 68 16.17 1.51 -4.66
CA LEU A 68 15.19 0.47 -5.02
C LEU A 68 13.87 0.68 -4.27
N ALA A 69 13.92 0.86 -2.95
CA ALA A 69 12.74 1.04 -2.12
C ALA A 69 11.92 2.28 -2.52
N VAL A 70 12.59 3.39 -2.85
CA VAL A 70 11.93 4.61 -3.36
C VAL A 70 11.28 4.37 -4.72
N VAL A 71 11.96 3.71 -5.66
CA VAL A 71 11.38 3.38 -6.97
C VAL A 71 10.15 2.49 -6.82
N LEU A 72 10.22 1.47 -5.97
CA LEU A 72 9.08 0.57 -5.71
C LEU A 72 7.90 1.30 -5.06
N LEU A 73 8.15 2.24 -4.14
CA LEU A 73 7.10 3.08 -3.57
C LEU A 73 6.39 3.89 -4.67
N LEU A 74 7.16 4.54 -5.56
CA LEU A 74 6.61 5.33 -6.66
C LEU A 74 5.80 4.46 -7.65
N LEU A 75 6.32 3.28 -8.00
CA LEU A 75 5.59 2.30 -8.82
C LEU A 75 4.30 1.85 -8.13
N GLY A 76 4.33 1.68 -6.82
CA GLY A 76 3.16 1.32 -6.01
C GLY A 76 2.08 2.39 -6.01
N TRP A 77 2.45 3.66 -5.87
CA TRP A 77 1.52 4.79 -6.04
C TRP A 77 0.98 4.87 -7.46
N GLY A 78 1.82 4.60 -8.47
CA GLY A 78 1.38 4.45 -9.85
C GLY A 78 0.32 3.35 -10.00
N ALA A 79 0.55 2.18 -9.40
CA ALA A 79 -0.40 1.07 -9.43
C ALA A 79 -1.73 1.38 -8.73
N GLU A 80 -1.72 2.14 -7.62
CA GLU A 80 -2.99 2.61 -6.99
C GLU A 80 -3.74 3.57 -7.91
N ALA A 81 -3.05 4.58 -8.45
CA ALA A 81 -3.68 5.53 -9.35
C ALA A 81 -4.28 4.83 -10.58
N LEU A 82 -3.55 3.88 -11.17
CA LEU A 82 -4.00 3.10 -12.31
C LEU A 82 -5.21 2.22 -11.96
N GLY A 83 -5.22 1.51 -10.83
CA GLY A 83 -6.36 0.67 -10.46
C GLY A 83 -7.61 1.46 -10.11
N LEU A 84 -7.44 2.63 -9.46
CA LEU A 84 -8.56 3.49 -9.10
C LEU A 84 -9.20 4.14 -10.32
N VAL A 85 -8.40 4.49 -11.35
CA VAL A 85 -8.90 5.12 -12.58
C VAL A 85 -9.36 4.10 -13.62
N LEU A 86 -8.55 3.09 -13.93
CA LEU A 86 -8.79 2.20 -15.08
C LEU A 86 -9.94 1.22 -14.87
N GLY A 87 -10.22 0.80 -13.63
CA GLY A 87 -11.34 -0.11 -13.35
C GLY A 87 -12.68 0.51 -13.75
N PRO A 88 -13.08 1.62 -13.11
CA PRO A 88 -14.39 2.24 -13.37
C PRO A 88 -14.44 3.04 -14.68
N ALA A 89 -13.30 3.56 -15.17
CA ALA A 89 -13.27 4.31 -16.43
C ALA A 89 -13.74 3.49 -17.63
N ARG A 90 -13.51 2.16 -17.64
CA ARG A 90 -14.00 1.26 -18.70
C ARG A 90 -15.53 1.23 -18.82
N LEU A 91 -16.24 1.59 -17.76
CA LEU A 91 -17.71 1.61 -17.70
C LEU A 91 -18.30 3.02 -17.82
N GLN A 92 -17.47 4.02 -18.14
CA GLN A 92 -17.84 5.44 -18.14
C GLN A 92 -18.49 5.84 -16.80
N ALA A 93 -17.91 5.37 -15.69
CA ALA A 93 -18.40 5.68 -14.36
C ALA A 93 -18.37 7.19 -14.10
N THR A 94 -19.40 7.67 -13.41
CA THR A 94 -19.53 9.09 -13.05
C THR A 94 -18.52 9.50 -11.98
N ARG A 95 -18.25 10.80 -11.87
CA ARG A 95 -17.40 11.35 -10.79
C ARG A 95 -17.93 11.03 -9.40
N TRP A 96 -19.26 10.96 -9.26
CA TRP A 96 -19.95 10.62 -8.03
C TRP A 96 -19.76 9.16 -7.62
N ALA A 97 -19.49 8.24 -8.55
CA ALA A 97 -19.13 6.87 -8.22
C ALA A 97 -17.78 6.81 -7.48
N TYR A 98 -16.78 7.61 -7.89
CA TYR A 98 -15.49 7.68 -7.18
C TYR A 98 -15.62 8.32 -5.79
N LEU A 99 -16.40 9.41 -5.69
CA LEU A 99 -16.66 10.04 -4.39
C LEU A 99 -17.44 9.09 -3.46
N GLY A 100 -18.45 8.42 -4.01
CA GLY A 100 -19.22 7.40 -3.32
C GLY A 100 -18.33 6.24 -2.86
N ALA A 101 -17.40 5.77 -3.69
CA ALA A 101 -16.43 4.75 -3.31
C ALA A 101 -15.55 5.19 -2.13
N GLY A 102 -15.06 6.44 -2.15
CA GLY A 102 -14.24 6.99 -1.07
C GLY A 102 -15.01 7.14 0.24
N ILE A 103 -16.23 7.68 0.20
CA ILE A 103 -17.10 7.77 1.38
C ILE A 103 -17.46 6.37 1.87
N GLY A 104 -17.79 5.46 0.96
CA GLY A 104 -18.06 4.06 1.25
C GLY A 104 -16.87 3.38 1.92
N LEU A 105 -15.64 3.64 1.48
CA LEU A 105 -14.42 3.17 2.13
C LEU A 105 -14.35 3.65 3.58
N LEU A 106 -14.54 4.95 3.80
CA LEU A 106 -14.47 5.54 5.14
C LEU A 106 -15.55 4.96 6.07
N VAL A 107 -16.80 4.93 5.60
CA VAL A 107 -17.93 4.40 6.38
C VAL A 107 -17.78 2.90 6.61
N GLY A 108 -17.37 2.14 5.60
CA GLY A 108 -17.15 0.69 5.71
C GLY A 108 -16.01 0.38 6.68
N LEU A 109 -14.89 1.10 6.57
CA LEU A 109 -13.72 0.90 7.42
C LEU A 109 -14.00 1.29 8.87
N LEU A 110 -14.56 2.49 9.11
CA LEU A 110 -14.83 3.00 10.45
C LEU A 110 -16.03 2.30 11.10
N GLY A 111 -17.07 2.00 10.33
CA GLY A 111 -18.26 1.32 10.80
C GLY A 111 -18.03 -0.13 11.18
N LEU A 112 -17.06 -0.80 10.54
CA LEU A 112 -16.65 -2.18 10.87
C LEU A 112 -15.32 -2.26 11.64
N LEU A 113 -14.76 -1.12 12.04
CA LEU A 113 -13.64 -1.06 12.98
C LEU A 113 -13.96 -1.69 14.35
N PRO A 114 -15.18 -1.54 14.92
CA PRO A 114 -15.54 -2.19 16.19
C PRO A 114 -15.60 -3.71 16.12
N ALA A 115 -15.59 -4.29 14.91
CA ALA A 115 -15.73 -5.73 14.68
C ALA A 115 -14.38 -6.49 14.58
N LEU A 116 -13.28 -5.91 15.08
CA LEU A 116 -12.03 -6.65 15.34
C LEU A 116 -12.29 -7.73 16.41
N PRO A 117 -11.86 -9.01 16.26
CA PRO A 117 -10.77 -9.53 15.42
C PRO A 117 -11.18 -10.25 14.10
N PHE A 118 -12.48 -10.34 13.76
CA PHE A 118 -12.96 -11.18 12.64
C PHE A 118 -13.03 -10.45 11.28
N GLY A 119 -11.96 -9.76 10.86
CA GLY A 119 -11.86 -9.23 9.50
C GLY A 119 -12.80 -8.07 9.16
N GLY A 120 -13.46 -7.47 10.14
CA GLY A 120 -14.39 -6.34 9.98
C GLY A 120 -13.86 -5.20 9.08
N PRO A 121 -12.67 -4.65 9.35
CA PRO A 121 -12.09 -3.57 8.53
C PRO A 121 -11.84 -3.98 7.07
N LEU A 122 -11.45 -5.24 6.83
CA LEU A 122 -11.15 -5.73 5.49
C LEU A 122 -12.43 -5.90 4.66
N LEU A 123 -13.48 -6.47 5.27
CA LEU A 123 -14.80 -6.53 4.65
C LEU A 123 -15.37 -5.14 4.40
N GLY A 124 -15.22 -4.22 5.35
CA GLY A 124 -15.62 -2.82 5.20
C GLY A 124 -14.90 -2.12 4.06
N ALA A 125 -13.61 -2.39 3.89
CA ALA A 125 -12.80 -1.83 2.81
C ALA A 125 -13.17 -2.36 1.41
N LEU A 126 -13.87 -3.50 1.31
CA LEU A 126 -14.36 -4.04 0.04
C LEU A 126 -15.83 -3.70 -0.20
N VAL A 127 -16.68 -3.93 0.79
CA VAL A 127 -18.14 -3.72 0.70
C VAL A 127 -18.47 -2.23 0.68
N GLY A 128 -17.78 -1.42 1.48
CA GLY A 128 -17.99 0.01 1.57
C GLY A 128 -17.85 0.69 0.20
N PRO A 129 -16.70 0.57 -0.49
CA PRO A 129 -16.51 1.14 -1.81
C PRO A 129 -17.45 0.56 -2.86
N LEU A 130 -17.77 -0.74 -2.80
CA LEU A 130 -18.73 -1.37 -3.71
C LEU A 130 -20.10 -0.70 -3.63
N LEU A 131 -20.63 -0.57 -2.41
CA LEU A 131 -21.95 0.04 -2.17
C LEU A 131 -21.90 1.53 -2.45
N GLY A 132 -20.88 2.23 -1.97
CA GLY A 132 -20.70 3.66 -2.17
C GLY A 132 -20.62 4.04 -3.65
N ALA A 133 -19.84 3.31 -4.44
CA ALA A 133 -19.75 3.51 -5.88
C ALA A 133 -21.07 3.19 -6.60
N SER A 134 -21.73 2.09 -6.20
CA SER A 134 -23.02 1.70 -6.77
C SER A 134 -24.10 2.76 -6.51
N VAL A 135 -24.17 3.29 -5.29
CA VAL A 135 -25.12 4.36 -4.92
C VAL A 135 -24.75 5.67 -5.61
N GLY A 136 -23.47 6.03 -5.64
CA GLY A 136 -22.99 7.23 -6.33
C GLY A 136 -23.34 7.22 -7.82
N GLU A 137 -23.20 6.06 -8.48
CA GLU A 137 -23.63 5.87 -9.86
C GLU A 137 -25.16 5.90 -9.99
N LEU A 138 -25.91 5.28 -9.07
CA LEU A 138 -27.38 5.23 -9.13
C LEU A 138 -28.02 6.63 -9.09
N VAL A 139 -27.46 7.52 -8.27
CA VAL A 139 -27.96 8.89 -8.08
C VAL A 139 -27.59 9.80 -9.25
N SER A 140 -26.44 9.60 -9.88
CA SER A 140 -25.87 10.57 -10.83
C SER A 140 -25.84 10.11 -12.28
N ALA A 141 -26.02 8.81 -12.56
CA ALA A 141 -25.99 8.28 -13.90
C ALA A 141 -27.18 8.81 -14.72
N PRO A 142 -26.94 9.42 -15.89
CA PRO A 142 -28.01 9.88 -16.77
C PRO A 142 -28.84 8.69 -17.29
N ALA A 143 -30.13 8.93 -17.49
CA ALA A 143 -31.08 7.90 -17.90
C ALA A 143 -30.78 7.28 -19.27
N SER A 144 -30.02 7.98 -20.12
CA SER A 144 -29.56 7.50 -21.42
C SER A 144 -28.64 6.28 -21.33
N LEU A 145 -27.90 6.11 -20.24
CA LEU A 145 -26.96 5.00 -20.06
C LEU A 145 -27.65 3.71 -19.57
N ALA A 146 -28.86 3.83 -19.02
CA ALA A 146 -29.66 2.70 -18.55
C ALA A 146 -31.15 3.11 -18.46
N PRO A 147 -31.94 2.85 -19.53
CA PRO A 147 -33.31 3.32 -19.64
C PRO A 147 -34.30 2.54 -18.76
N THR A 148 -34.01 1.28 -18.44
CA THR A 148 -34.88 0.46 -17.59
C THR A 148 -34.32 0.34 -16.15
N PRO A 149 -35.19 0.19 -15.14
CA PRO A 149 -34.74 0.11 -13.74
C PRO A 149 -33.81 -1.09 -13.48
N LEU A 150 -34.07 -2.23 -14.13
CA LEU A 150 -33.22 -3.43 -14.01
C LEU A 150 -31.83 -3.21 -14.63
N LEU A 151 -31.74 -2.60 -15.81
CA LEU A 151 -30.46 -2.28 -16.44
C LEU A 151 -29.69 -1.25 -15.62
N ARG A 152 -30.38 -0.30 -14.99
CA ARG A 152 -29.77 0.71 -14.13
C ARG A 152 -29.14 0.07 -12.90
N LEU A 153 -29.87 -0.81 -12.20
CA LEU A 153 -29.34 -1.53 -11.05
C LEU A 153 -28.11 -2.37 -11.42
N ARG A 154 -28.18 -3.12 -12.53
CA ARG A 154 -27.05 -3.92 -13.03
C ARG A 154 -25.84 -3.05 -13.32
N ARG A 155 -26.01 -1.90 -13.99
CA ARG A 155 -24.92 -0.97 -14.30
C ARG A 155 -24.26 -0.44 -13.03
N CYS A 156 -25.05 -0.04 -12.03
CA CYS A 156 -24.54 0.46 -10.76
C CYS A 156 -23.68 -0.59 -10.04
N LEU A 157 -24.18 -1.84 -9.96
CA LEU A 157 -23.44 -2.95 -9.37
C LEU A 157 -22.16 -3.27 -10.13
N LEU A 158 -22.20 -3.22 -11.47
CA LEU A 158 -21.01 -3.43 -12.31
C LEU A 158 -19.96 -2.33 -12.08
N VAL A 159 -20.39 -1.07 -11.93
CA VAL A 159 -19.48 0.04 -11.58
C VAL A 159 -18.87 -0.17 -10.21
N GLY A 160 -19.67 -0.57 -9.20
CA GLY A 160 -19.15 -0.93 -7.89
C GLY A 160 -18.14 -2.07 -7.93
N LEU A 161 -18.43 -3.14 -8.68
CA LEU A 161 -17.50 -4.26 -8.89
C LEU A 161 -16.24 -3.85 -9.64
N ALA A 162 -16.34 -2.92 -10.59
CA ALA A 162 -15.19 -2.39 -11.34
C ALA A 162 -14.27 -1.54 -10.45
N VAL A 163 -14.83 -0.78 -9.50
CA VAL A 163 -14.05 -0.09 -8.46
C VAL A 163 -13.32 -1.12 -7.59
N VAL A 164 -14.03 -2.11 -7.06
CA VAL A 164 -13.42 -3.13 -6.19
C VAL A 164 -12.36 -3.95 -6.90
N SER A 165 -12.60 -4.37 -8.14
CA SER A 165 -11.60 -5.10 -8.92
C SER A 165 -10.37 -4.25 -9.19
N GLY A 166 -10.54 -2.97 -9.52
CA GLY A 166 -9.44 -2.01 -9.66
C GLY A 166 -8.59 -1.90 -8.38
N MET A 167 -9.25 -1.75 -7.22
CA MET A 167 -8.55 -1.72 -5.92
C MET A 167 -7.83 -3.03 -5.62
N LEU A 168 -8.45 -4.18 -5.86
CA LEU A 168 -7.85 -5.50 -5.61
C LEU A 168 -6.61 -5.72 -6.48
N VAL A 169 -6.68 -5.37 -7.77
CA VAL A 169 -5.53 -5.44 -8.68
C VAL A 169 -4.38 -4.56 -8.17
N SER A 170 -4.65 -3.33 -7.73
CA SER A 170 -3.64 -2.47 -7.10
C SER A 170 -3.04 -3.09 -5.84
N ARG A 171 -3.85 -3.71 -4.97
CA ARG A 171 -3.37 -4.35 -3.74
C ARG A 171 -2.48 -5.55 -4.03
N VAL A 172 -2.83 -6.36 -5.03
CA VAL A 172 -1.96 -7.46 -5.50
C VAL A 172 -0.64 -6.92 -6.04
N ALA A 173 -0.68 -5.89 -6.87
CA ALA A 173 0.53 -5.26 -7.38
C ALA A 173 1.41 -4.72 -6.24
N GLN A 174 0.82 -4.06 -5.24
CA GLN A 174 1.56 -3.60 -4.07
C GLN A 174 2.17 -4.74 -3.26
N ALA A 175 1.45 -5.84 -3.04
CA ALA A 175 1.97 -6.99 -2.30
C ALA A 175 3.19 -7.59 -3.02
N LEU A 176 3.12 -7.71 -4.35
CA LEU A 176 4.26 -8.16 -5.17
C LEU A 176 5.44 -7.19 -5.08
N LEU A 177 5.20 -5.88 -5.20
CA LEU A 177 6.26 -4.87 -5.05
C LEU A 177 6.88 -4.89 -3.64
N ALA A 178 6.10 -5.16 -2.60
CA ALA A 178 6.60 -5.31 -1.23
C ALA A 178 7.51 -6.53 -1.09
N VAL A 179 7.13 -7.68 -1.66
CA VAL A 179 8.00 -8.87 -1.70
C VAL A 179 9.30 -8.56 -2.44
N VAL A 180 9.23 -7.90 -3.60
CA VAL A 180 10.41 -7.49 -4.37
C VAL A 180 11.29 -6.54 -3.55
N GLY A 181 10.70 -5.61 -2.80
CA GLY A 181 11.43 -4.70 -1.92
C GLY A 181 12.18 -5.42 -0.80
N VAL A 182 11.49 -6.32 -0.07
CA VAL A 182 12.10 -7.10 1.02
C VAL A 182 13.22 -8.00 0.51
N VAL A 183 12.97 -8.76 -0.57
CA VAL A 183 13.98 -9.64 -1.16
C VAL A 183 15.14 -8.82 -1.74
N GLY A 184 14.83 -7.74 -2.45
CA GLY A 184 15.82 -6.85 -3.03
C GLY A 184 16.71 -6.20 -1.96
N PHE A 185 16.14 -5.81 -0.82
CA PHE A 185 16.93 -5.33 0.31
C PHE A 185 17.91 -6.40 0.83
N VAL A 186 17.43 -7.62 1.08
CA VAL A 186 18.30 -8.72 1.54
C VAL A 186 19.39 -9.02 0.51
N LEU A 187 19.07 -9.09 -0.78
CA LEU A 187 20.05 -9.37 -1.83
C LEU A 187 21.08 -8.24 -1.97
N LEU A 188 20.65 -6.99 -2.03
CA LEU A 188 21.56 -5.85 -2.21
C LEU A 188 22.46 -5.64 -0.99
N THR A 189 21.96 -5.91 0.22
CA THR A 189 22.76 -5.79 1.45
C THR A 189 23.72 -6.96 1.66
N THR A 190 23.42 -8.15 1.16
CA THR A 190 24.31 -9.32 1.26
C THR A 190 25.34 -9.39 0.13
N LEU A 191 24.95 -9.07 -1.11
CA LEU A 191 25.82 -9.13 -2.29
C LEU A 191 26.70 -7.90 -2.46
N TRP A 192 26.17 -6.70 -2.17
CA TRP A 192 26.90 -5.43 -2.26
C TRP A 192 27.22 -4.83 -0.88
N GLY A 193 27.00 -5.59 0.19
CA GLY A 193 27.42 -5.19 1.52
C GLY A 193 28.95 -5.11 1.66
N PRO A 194 29.44 -4.62 2.80
CA PRO A 194 30.88 -4.49 3.08
C PRO A 194 31.69 -5.79 2.87
N SER A 195 31.04 -6.94 2.95
CA SER A 195 31.62 -8.28 2.75
C SER A 195 31.64 -8.75 1.28
N GLY A 196 30.89 -8.11 0.38
CA GLY A 196 30.81 -8.47 -1.04
C GLY A 196 31.61 -7.57 -1.99
N ALA A 197 32.18 -6.47 -1.47
CA ALA A 197 33.02 -5.54 -2.23
C ALA A 197 34.51 -5.94 -2.26
N GLY A 198 34.79 -7.26 -2.26
CA GLY A 198 36.13 -7.85 -2.38
C GLY A 198 36.44 -8.30 -3.79
#